data_AF-A0A2G6KDG4-F1
#
_entry.id   AF-A0A2G6KDG4-F1
#
_cell.length_a   1.000
_cell.length_b   1.000
_cell.length_c   1.000
_cell.angle_alpha   90.00
_cell.angle_beta   90.00
_cell.angle_gamma   90.00
#
_symmetry.space_group_name_H-M   'P 1'
#
loop_
_entity.id
_entity.type
_entity.pdbx_description
1 polymer ?
#
loop_
_entity_poly.entity_id
_entity_poly.type
_entity_poly.pdbx_seq_one_letter_code
_entity_poly.pdbx_strand_id
1 'polypeptide(L)'
;MQTKQNSQASTSHPIFFSLKKLRYRPDLVIALVFIVIFSFLVIAPLLQILYTSFTYQSNDLRVVRDATVGEFTFYHYFRVFTGRLSKSLFFEPFVNSLLVGAGVTVVSMV
;
A
#
# COMPACT_ATOMS: atom_id res chain seq x y z
N MET A 1 -23.45 28.09 -39.32
CA MET A 1 -22.73 26.81 -39.42
C MET A 1 -21.60 26.80 -38.39
N GLN A 2 -21.87 26.31 -37.17
CA GLN A 2 -20.88 26.01 -36.13
C GLN A 2 -21.54 25.07 -35.10
N THR A 3 -20.76 24.10 -34.63
CA THR A 3 -20.82 23.45 -33.31
C THR A 3 -22.10 22.71 -32.87
N LYS A 4 -22.18 21.42 -33.20
CA LYS A 4 -22.68 20.40 -32.26
C LYS A 4 -21.61 19.34 -32.02
N GLN A 5 -20.51 19.77 -31.40
CA GLN A 5 -19.73 18.90 -30.53
C GLN A 5 -20.35 19.00 -29.14
N ASN A 6 -21.17 18.04 -28.73
CA ASN A 6 -21.33 17.74 -27.31
C ASN A 6 -21.98 16.38 -27.10
N SER A 7 -21.53 15.72 -26.03
CA SER A 7 -22.10 14.49 -25.46
C SER A 7 -21.75 13.17 -26.14
N GLN A 8 -20.45 12.89 -26.31
CA GLN A 8 -20.00 11.52 -26.07
C GLN A 8 -20.06 11.29 -24.56
N ALA A 9 -21.22 10.84 -24.11
CA ALA A 9 -21.50 10.47 -22.73
C ALA A 9 -20.47 9.44 -22.27
N SER A 10 -19.78 9.77 -21.18
CA SER A 10 -18.99 8.84 -20.38
C SER A 10 -19.89 7.68 -19.95
N THR A 11 -19.88 6.60 -20.73
CA THR A 11 -20.55 5.37 -20.35
C THR A 11 -19.69 4.71 -19.28
N SER A 12 -20.06 4.93 -18.02
CA SER A 12 -19.56 4.17 -16.87
C SER A 12 -19.79 2.69 -17.15
N HIS A 13 -18.78 1.98 -17.65
CA HIS A 13 -18.88 0.56 -17.88
C HIS A 13 -19.02 -0.12 -16.50
N PRO A 14 -20.17 -0.74 -16.18
CA PRO A 14 -20.28 -1.50 -14.96
C PRO A 14 -19.30 -2.67 -15.09
N ILE A 15 -18.27 -2.63 -14.24
CA ILE A 15 -17.12 -3.57 -14.19
C ILE A 15 -17.56 -5.04 -14.11
N PHE A 16 -18.84 -5.30 -13.81
CA PHE A 16 -19.28 -6.56 -13.28
C PHE A 16 -19.89 -7.59 -14.26
N PHE A 17 -20.06 -7.30 -15.56
CA PHE A 17 -20.95 -8.17 -16.38
C PHE A 17 -20.48 -8.66 -17.75
N SER A 18 -19.16 -8.83 -17.97
CA SER A 18 -18.65 -9.51 -19.18
C SER A 18 -17.93 -10.83 -18.93
N LEU A 19 -18.14 -11.48 -17.77
CA LEU A 19 -17.53 -12.78 -17.42
C LEU A 19 -17.74 -13.86 -18.49
N LYS A 20 -18.88 -13.84 -19.19
CA LYS A 20 -19.18 -14.83 -20.24
C LYS A 20 -18.31 -14.65 -21.50
N LYS A 21 -17.81 -13.44 -21.75
CA LYS A 21 -16.95 -13.12 -22.91
C LYS A 21 -15.48 -13.48 -22.65
N LEU A 22 -15.07 -13.52 -21.39
CA LEU A 22 -13.72 -13.86 -20.96
C LEU A 22 -13.30 -15.27 -21.41
N ARG A 23 -14.25 -16.22 -21.43
CA ARG A 23 -13.98 -17.63 -21.79
C ARG A 23 -13.54 -17.84 -23.24
N TYR A 24 -13.83 -16.92 -24.15
CA TYR A 24 -13.48 -17.03 -25.57
C TYR A 24 -12.23 -16.20 -25.95
N ARG A 25 -11.59 -15.58 -24.97
CA ARG A 25 -10.39 -14.74 -25.14
C ARG A 25 -9.27 -15.27 -24.24
N PRO A 26 -8.44 -16.22 -24.72
CA PRO A 26 -7.42 -16.86 -23.90
C PRO A 26 -6.40 -15.84 -23.37
N ASP A 27 -6.14 -14.77 -24.12
CA ASP A 27 -5.32 -13.62 -23.74
C ASP A 27 -5.80 -12.97 -22.43
N LEU A 28 -7.10 -12.73 -22.28
CA LEU A 28 -7.66 -12.12 -21.08
C LEU A 28 -7.69 -13.08 -19.89
N VAL A 29 -7.86 -14.38 -20.14
CA VAL A 29 -7.82 -15.40 -19.07
C VAL A 29 -6.40 -15.49 -18.48
N ILE A 30 -5.37 -15.53 -19.33
CA ILE A 30 -3.97 -15.53 -18.89
C ILE A 30 -3.66 -14.24 -18.12
N ALA A 31 -4.09 -13.07 -18.64
CA ALA A 31 -3.87 -11.80 -17.98
C ALA A 31 -4.52 -11.75 -16.58
N LEU A 32 -5.76 -12.25 -16.45
CA LEU A 32 -6.46 -12.30 -15.16
C LEU A 32 -5.74 -13.22 -14.17
N VAL A 33 -5.29 -14.39 -14.61
CA VAL A 33 -4.51 -15.31 -13.77
C VAL A 33 -3.23 -14.64 -13.28
N PHE A 34 -2.49 -13.96 -14.16
CA PHE A 34 -1.30 -13.22 -13.77
C PHE A 34 -1.61 -12.09 -12.78
N ILE A 35 -2.69 -11.34 -12.96
CA ILE A 35 -3.12 -10.31 -12.02
C ILE A 35 -3.40 -10.92 -10.64
N VAL A 36 -4.09 -12.06 -10.58
CA VAL A 36 -4.39 -12.74 -9.31
C VAL A 36 -3.12 -13.21 -8.62
N ILE A 37 -2.22 -13.87 -9.36
CA ILE A 37 -0.95 -14.35 -8.82
C ILE A 37 -0.09 -13.17 -8.35
N PHE A 38 0.05 -12.12 -9.17
CA PHE A 38 0.82 -10.94 -8.82
C PHE A 38 0.25 -10.23 -7.59
N SER A 39 -1.08 -10.09 -7.53
CA SER A 39 -1.77 -9.52 -6.37
C SER A 39 -1.50 -10.35 -5.11
N PHE A 40 -1.57 -11.68 -5.20
CA PHE A 40 -1.22 -12.56 -4.09
C PHE A 40 0.24 -12.39 -3.65
N LEU A 41 1.19 -12.32 -4.59
CA LEU A 41 2.62 -12.11 -4.33
C LEU A 41 2.92 -10.78 -3.63
N VAL A 42 2.14 -9.74 -3.91
CA VAL A 42 2.30 -8.42 -3.26
C VAL A 42 1.59 -8.39 -1.90
N ILE A 43 0.35 -8.88 -1.83
CA ILE A 43 -0.47 -8.79 -0.62
C ILE A 43 0.06 -9.71 0.49
N ALA A 44 0.54 -10.92 0.16
CA ALA A 44 1.05 -11.87 1.15
C ALA A 44 2.19 -11.31 2.02
N PRO A 45 3.30 -10.78 1.46
CA PRO A 45 4.37 -10.19 2.27
C PRO A 45 3.92 -8.91 2.99
N LEU A 46 2.99 -8.13 2.41
CA LEU A 46 2.44 -6.95 3.10
C LEU A 46 1.68 -7.34 4.36
N LEU A 47 0.83 -8.37 4.30
CA LEU A 47 0.13 -8.91 5.46
C LEU A 47 1.12 -9.45 6.49
N GLN A 48 2.19 -10.10 6.05
CA GLN A 48 3.23 -10.60 6.94
C GLN A 48 3.93 -9.45 7.69
N ILE A 49 4.34 -8.38 6.99
CA ILE A 49 4.97 -7.20 7.61
C ILE A 49 4.03 -6.58 8.64
N LEU A 50 2.74 -6.45 8.29
CA LEU A 50 1.73 -5.90 9.18
C LEU A 50 1.58 -6.77 10.44
N TYR A 51 1.45 -8.09 10.27
CA TYR A 51 1.37 -9.04 11.39
C TYR A 51 2.60 -8.98 12.29
N THR A 52 3.80 -8.97 11.72
CA THR A 52 5.05 -8.85 12.49
C THR A 52 5.21 -7.51 13.19
N SER A 53 4.59 -6.43 12.69
CA SER A 53 4.61 -5.12 13.34
C SER A 53 3.72 -5.06 14.58
N PHE A 54 2.68 -5.89 14.62
CA PHE A 54 1.75 -6.01 15.75
C PHE A 54 2.07 -7.16 16.70
N THR A 55 3.16 -7.91 16.48
CA THR A 55 3.52 -9.04 17.34
C THR A 55 4.94 -8.87 17.86
N TYR A 56 5.22 -9.38 19.07
CA TYR A 56 6.59 -9.39 19.57
C TYR A 56 7.45 -10.36 18.78
N GLN A 57 8.62 -9.88 18.36
CA GLN A 57 9.61 -10.70 17.67
C GLN A 57 10.67 -11.21 18.65
N SER A 58 11.40 -12.24 18.27
CA SER A 58 12.41 -12.90 19.12
C SER A 58 13.53 -11.97 19.57
N ASN A 59 13.82 -10.90 18.80
CA ASN A 59 14.79 -9.85 19.14
C ASN A 59 14.29 -8.92 20.26
N ASP A 60 12.98 -8.80 20.47
CA ASP A 60 12.39 -7.89 21.46
C ASP A 60 12.41 -8.46 22.88
N LEU A 61 12.60 -9.77 23.01
CA LEU A 61 12.73 -10.48 24.28
C LEU A 61 13.88 -9.95 25.15
N ARG A 62 14.90 -9.35 24.52
CA ARG A 62 16.05 -8.75 25.22
C ARG A 62 15.73 -7.37 25.80
N VAL A 63 14.70 -6.72 25.27
CA VAL A 63 14.32 -5.35 25.57
C VAL A 63 13.13 -5.33 26.53
N VAL A 64 12.17 -6.24 26.34
CA VAL A 64 10.93 -6.33 27.12
C VAL A 64 10.93 -7.65 27.87
N ARG A 65 11.06 -7.58 29.20
CA ARG A 65 11.28 -8.75 30.08
C ARG A 65 10.10 -9.72 30.17
N ASP A 66 8.89 -9.26 29.82
CA ASP A 66 7.65 -10.06 29.82
C ASP A 66 7.07 -10.30 28.40
N ALA A 67 7.84 -10.00 27.35
CA ALA A 67 7.35 -10.23 25.99
C ALA A 67 7.34 -11.73 25.67
N THR A 68 6.21 -12.26 25.20
CA THR A 68 6.14 -13.61 24.62
C THR A 68 6.09 -13.51 23.10
N VAL A 69 6.86 -14.35 22.40
CA VAL A 69 6.93 -14.30 20.92
C VAL A 69 5.57 -14.61 20.33
N GLY A 70 5.09 -13.74 19.43
CA GLY A 70 3.79 -13.89 18.78
C GLY A 70 2.62 -13.30 19.56
N GLU A 71 2.84 -12.73 20.74
CA GLU A 71 1.80 -11.98 21.46
C GLU A 71 1.57 -10.61 20.82
N PHE A 72 0.30 -10.22 20.78
CA PHE A 72 -0.13 -8.96 20.17
C PHE A 72 0.35 -7.76 21.00
N THR A 73 0.96 -6.77 20.33
CA THR A 73 1.51 -5.58 20.96
C THR A 73 1.41 -4.34 20.10
N PHE A 74 1.27 -3.18 20.75
CA PHE A 74 1.42 -1.85 20.14
C PHE A 74 2.77 -1.19 20.47
N TYR A 75 3.65 -1.91 21.17
CA TYR A 75 4.92 -1.38 21.68
C TYR A 75 5.79 -0.75 20.57
N HIS A 76 5.89 -1.40 19.41
CA HIS A 76 6.68 -0.93 18.28
C HIS A 76 6.26 0.45 17.79
N TYR A 77 4.95 0.68 17.64
CA TYR A 77 4.41 1.96 17.21
C TYR A 77 4.70 3.06 18.22
N PHE A 78 4.41 2.84 19.50
CA PHE A 78 4.74 3.82 20.55
C PHE A 78 6.24 4.12 20.60
N ARG A 79 7.11 3.11 20.46
CA ARG A 79 8.55 3.32 20.40
C ARG A 79 8.98 4.19 19.22
N VAL A 80 8.39 3.99 18.04
CA VAL A 80 8.74 4.73 16.82
C VAL A 80 8.19 6.16 16.85
N PHE A 81 7.01 6.39 17.43
CA PHE A 81 6.38 7.72 17.47
C PHE A 81 6.71 8.58 18.71
N THR A 82 6.98 7.96 19.85
CA THR A 82 7.22 8.69 21.12
C THR A 82 8.50 8.28 21.83
N GLY A 83 9.21 7.26 21.34
CA GLY A 83 10.46 6.82 21.94
C GLY A 83 11.61 7.82 21.74
N ARG A 84 12.70 7.62 22.49
CA ARG A 84 13.91 8.48 22.46
C ARG A 84 14.54 8.59 21.07
N LEU A 85 14.34 7.58 20.22
CA LEU A 85 14.86 7.51 18.86
C LEU A 85 13.86 8.00 17.80
N SER A 86 12.64 8.36 18.21
CA SER A 86 11.55 8.70 17.30
C SER A 86 11.90 9.84 16.34
N LYS A 87 12.58 10.88 16.84
CA LYS A 87 12.95 12.05 16.02
C LYS A 87 13.83 11.66 14.83
N SER A 88 14.86 10.85 15.07
CA SER A 88 15.82 10.44 14.03
C SER A 88 15.31 9.29 13.17
N LEU A 89 14.52 8.37 13.74
CA LEU A 89 14.00 7.21 13.00
C LEU A 89 12.78 7.52 12.14
N PHE A 90 11.92 8.45 12.57
CA PHE A 90 10.65 8.72 11.89
C PHE A 90 10.54 10.17 11.44
N PHE A 91 10.54 11.13 12.36
CA PHE A 91 10.13 12.50 12.02
C PHE A 91 11.08 13.22 11.07
N GLU A 92 12.39 13.12 11.29
CA GLU A 92 13.40 13.76 10.44
C GLU A 92 13.36 13.25 8.99
N PRO A 93 13.45 11.94 8.71
CA PRO A 93 13.32 11.43 7.34
C PRO A 93 11.92 11.65 6.74
N PHE A 94 10.86 11.65 7.55
CA PHE A 94 9.50 11.89 7.09
C PHE A 94 9.31 13.32 6.60
N VAL A 95 9.75 14.32 7.37
CA VAL A 95 9.67 15.73 6.97
C VAL A 95 10.56 15.99 5.76
N ASN A 96 11.76 15.43 5.71
CA ASN A 96 12.64 15.56 4.54
C ASN A 96 11.97 15.00 3.27
N SER A 97 11.35 13.83 3.35
CA SER A 97 10.62 13.22 2.23
C SER A 97 9.42 14.06 1.80
N LEU A 98 8.66 14.59 2.76
CA LEU A 98 7.50 15.45 2.49
C LEU A 98 7.92 16.75 1.82
N LEU A 99 9.00 17.37 2.29
CA LEU A 99 9.52 18.63 1.78
C LEU A 99 10.09 18.46 0.37
N VAL A 100 10.83 17.38 0.11
CA VAL A 100 11.32 17.06 -1.24
C VAL A 100 10.16 16.75 -2.18
N GLY A 101 9.20 15.91 -1.76
CA GLY A 101 8.03 15.58 -2.59
C GLY A 101 7.19 16.81 -2.94
N ALA A 102 6.91 17.66 -1.95
CA ALA A 102 6.20 18.92 -2.17
C ALA A 102 7.02 19.88 -3.05
N GLY A 103 8.32 20.02 -2.79
CA GLY A 103 9.23 20.87 -3.56
C GLY A 103 9.29 20.47 -5.04
N VAL A 104 9.46 19.17 -5.32
CA VAL A 104 9.47 18.63 -6.69
C VAL A 104 8.12 18.87 -7.38
N THR A 105 7.01 18.69 -6.67
CA THR A 105 5.67 18.93 -7.24
C THR A 105 5.49 20.40 -7.64
N VAL A 106 5.91 21.34 -6.79
CA VAL A 106 5.84 22.78 -7.08
C VAL A 106 6.75 23.14 -8.26
N VAL A 107 8.00 22.65 -8.27
CA VAL A 107 8.94 22.88 -9.37
C VAL A 107 8.43 22.29 -10.69
N SER A 108 7.76 21.13 -10.65
CA SER A 108 7.19 20.50 -11.84
C SER A 108 5.94 21.23 -12.38
N MET A 109 5.27 22.02 -11.54
CA MET A 109 4.04 22.73 -11.89
C MET A 109 4.31 24.13 -12.47
N VAL A 110 5.45 24.74 -12.15
CA VAL A 110 5.93 26.03 -12.68
C VAL A 110 6.63 25.82 -14.02
#